data_AF-A0A2V3I9E8-F1
#
_entry.id   AF-A0A2V3I9E8-F1
#
_cell.length_a   1.000
_cell.length_b   1.000
_cell.length_c   1.000
_cell.angle_alpha   90.00
_cell.angle_beta   90.00
_cell.angle_gamma   90.00
#
_symmetry.space_group_name_H-M   'P 1'
#
loop_
_entity.id
_entity.type
_entity.pdbx_description
1 polymer ?
#
loop_
_entity_poly.entity_id
_entity_poly.type
_entity_poly.pdbx_seq_one_letter_code
_entity_poly.pdbx_strand_id
1 'polypeptide(L)' 'MKLEKPFNPDLLYNHIVHYYIDKKGYDKETANEIAQKIITKESQRRICKDKRCRHMSHEHVKNQGTCFVLHCPCTKFVI' A
#
# COMPACT_ATOMS: atom_id res chain seq x y z
N MET A 1 12.82 16.61 -6.55
CA MET A 1 11.50 15.99 -6.25
C MET A 1 11.74 14.50 -6.07
N LYS A 2 11.68 13.96 -4.85
CA LYS A 2 11.94 12.53 -4.61
C LYS A 2 10.67 11.74 -4.91
N LEU A 3 10.70 10.89 -5.94
CA LEU A 3 9.63 9.93 -6.22
C LEU A 3 9.47 9.04 -4.99
N GLU A 4 8.24 8.90 -4.48
CA GLU A 4 8.01 7.95 -3.38
C GLU A 4 8.26 6.53 -3.89
N LYS A 5 8.96 5.74 -3.06
CA LYS A 5 9.30 4.36 -3.40
C LYS A 5 8.03 3.54 -3.63
N PRO A 6 8.04 2.61 -4.60
CA PRO A 6 6.94 1.67 -4.78
C PRO A 6 6.69 0.91 -3.48
N PHE A 7 5.41 0.72 -3.15
CA PHE A 7 5.03 -0.09 -2.01
C PHE A 7 5.35 -1.55 -2.30
N ASN A 8 6.21 -2.15 -1.48
CA ASN A 8 6.57 -3.56 -1.59
C ASN A 8 5.87 -4.34 -0.45
N PRO A 9 4.76 -5.05 -0.74
CA PRO A 9 4.00 -5.78 0.27
C PRO A 9 4.81 -6.93 0.87
N ASP A 10 5.65 -7.62 0.09
CA ASP A 10 6.48 -8.74 0.55
C ASP A 10 7.55 -8.28 1.54
N LEU A 11 8.20 -7.15 1.27
CA LEU A 11 9.19 -6.59 2.19
C LEU A 11 8.53 -6.17 3.52
N LEU A 12 7.35 -5.56 3.44
CA LEU A 12 6.57 -5.20 4.63
C LEU A 12 6.10 -6.44 5.39
N TYR A 13 5.65 -7.48 4.70
CA TYR A 13 5.26 -8.76 5.28
C TYR A 13 6.38 -9.35 6.12
N ASN A 14 7.55 -9.54 5.50
CA ASN A 14 8.70 -10.13 6.16
C ASN A 14 9.09 -9.32 7.40
N HIS A 15 9.12 -7.99 7.29
CA HIS A 15 9.46 -7.14 8.43
C HIS A 15 8.46 -7.26 9.59
N ILE A 16 7.16 -7.36 9.29
CA ILE A 16 6.13 -7.55 10.32
C ILE A 16 6.24 -8.93 10.96
N VAL A 17 6.35 -9.99 10.15
CA VAL A 17 6.44 -11.37 10.66
C VAL A 17 7.66 -11.54 11.56
N HIS A 18 8.84 -11.10 11.11
CA HIS A 18 10.06 -11.12 11.93
C HIS A 18 9.90 -10.29 13.20
N TYR A 19 9.31 -9.11 13.14
CA TYR A 19 9.09 -8.30 14.33
C TYR A 19 8.21 -9.02 15.37
N TYR A 20 7.09 -9.63 14.96
CA TYR A 20 6.19 -10.30 15.90
C TYR A 20 6.73 -11.63 16.41
N ILE A 21 7.50 -12.37 15.60
CA ILE A 21 8.18 -13.59 16.05
C ILE A 21 9.35 -13.24 16.98
N ASP A 22 10.31 -12.45 16.49
CA ASP A 22 11.59 -12.24 17.17
C ASP A 22 11.48 -11.26 18.35
N LYS A 23 10.59 -10.27 18.28
CA LYS A 23 10.44 -9.25 19.35
C LYS A 23 9.24 -9.46 20.26
N LYS A 24 8.17 -10.09 19.77
CA LYS A 24 6.95 -10.33 20.56
C LYS A 24 6.77 -11.78 20.99
N GLY A 25 7.57 -12.71 20.45
CA GLY A 25 7.49 -14.13 20.79
C GLY A 25 6.19 -14.77 20.33
N TYR A 26 5.53 -14.20 19.32
CA TYR A 26 4.32 -14.81 18.75
C TYR A 26 4.68 -16.03 17.91
N ASP A 27 3.75 -16.97 17.85
CA ASP A 27 3.84 -18.07 16.91
C ASP A 27 3.72 -17.55 15.47
N LYS A 28 4.20 -18.37 14.53
CA LYS A 28 4.26 -18.02 13.12
C LYS A 28 2.88 -17.75 12.53
N GLU A 29 1.85 -18.47 12.97
CA GLU A 29 0.48 -18.34 12.44
C GLU A 29 -0.11 -16.99 12.83
N THR A 30 -0.06 -16.64 14.11
CA THR A 30 -0.50 -15.34 14.64
C THR A 30 0.26 -14.18 13.99
N ALA A 31 1.59 -14.30 13.83
CA ALA A 31 2.40 -13.27 13.18
C ALA A 31 2.02 -13.07 11.69
N ASN A 32 1.74 -14.16 10.97
CA ASN A 32 1.30 -14.12 9.57
C ASN A 32 -0.08 -13.45 9.45
N GLU A 33 -1.05 -13.79 10.31
CA GLU A 33 -2.37 -13.16 10.30
C GLU A 33 -2.30 -11.64 10.52
N ILE A 34 -1.46 -11.21 11.47
CA ILE A 34 -1.23 -9.79 11.76
C ILE A 34 -0.59 -9.11 10.54
N ALA A 35 0.41 -9.73 9.93
CA ALA A 35 1.07 -9.21 8.74
C ALA A 35 0.08 -9.03 7.57
N GLN A 36 -0.75 -10.03 7.30
CA GLN A 36 -1.77 -9.96 6.25
C GLN A 36 -2.78 -8.82 6.49
N LYS A 37 -3.28 -8.66 7.72
CA LYS A 37 -4.21 -7.57 8.07
C LYS A 37 -3.59 -6.19 7.85
N ILE A 38 -2.33 -6.01 8.27
CA ILE A 38 -1.62 -4.73 8.12
C ILE A 38 -1.35 -4.42 6.65
N ILE A 39 -0.85 -5.38 5.88
CA ILE A 39 -0.59 -5.20 4.44
C ILE A 39 -1.87 -4.88 3.69
N THR A 40 -2.96 -5.59 3.99
CA THR A 40 -4.26 -5.34 3.35
C THR A 40 -4.71 -3.91 3.60
N LYS A 41 -4.61 -3.43 4.85
CA LYS A 41 -4.96 -2.06 5.22
C LYS A 41 -4.07 -1.01 4.56
N GLU A 42 -2.76 -1.24 4.52
CA GLU A 42 -1.80 -0.33 3.88
C GLU A 42 -1.94 -0.31 2.35
N SER A 43 -2.21 -1.47 1.74
CA SER A 43 -2.51 -1.59 0.31
C SER A 43 -3.79 -0.81 -0.03
N GLN A 44 -4.88 -1.01 0.73
CA GLN A 44 -6.13 -0.27 0.56
C GLN A 44 -5.97 1.24 0.73
N ARG A 45 -5.17 1.71 1.70
CA ARG A 45 -4.86 3.14 1.87
C ARG A 45 -4.10 3.73 0.69
N ARG A 46 -3.30 2.91 0.02
CA ARG A 46 -2.49 3.30 -1.14
C ARG A 46 -3.25 3.13 -2.45
N ILE A 47 -4.47 2.61 -2.46
CA ILE A 47 -5.35 2.57 -3.62
C ILE A 47 -6.08 3.92 -3.76
N CYS A 48 -6.22 4.41 -4.98
CA CYS A 48 -7.04 5.58 -5.29
C CYS A 48 -8.48 5.36 -4.82
N LYS A 49 -8.99 6.25 -3.98
CA LYS A 49 -10.37 6.21 -3.46
C LYS A 49 -11.42 6.54 -4.53
N ASP A 50 -11.00 7.03 -5.70
CA ASP A 50 -11.91 7.20 -6.83
C ASP A 50 -12.34 5.81 -7.34
N LYS A 51 -13.65 5.56 -7.23
CA LYS A 51 -14.28 4.28 -7.62
C LYS A 51 -14.07 3.97 -9.10
N ARG A 52 -13.71 4.95 -9.92
CA ARG A 52 -13.57 4.82 -11.38
C ARG A 52 -12.22 4.25 -11.82
N CYS A 53 -11.19 4.21 -10.96
CA CYS A 53 -9.87 3.71 -11.37
C CYS A 53 -9.18 2.75 -10.41
N ARG A 54 -9.31 2.92 -9.10
CA ARG A 54 -8.70 2.02 -8.08
C ARG A 54 -7.20 1.71 -8.31
N HIS A 55 -6.46 2.56 -9.02
CA HIS A 55 -5.03 2.40 -9.27
C HIS A 55 -4.23 2.67 -7.99
N MET A 56 -2.98 2.23 -7.95
CA MET A 56 -2.10 2.50 -6.82
C MET A 56 -1.63 3.96 -6.85
N SER A 57 -1.54 4.59 -5.68
CA SER A 57 -1.12 5.98 -5.47
C SER A 57 0.26 6.33 -6.03
N HIS A 58 1.13 5.34 -6.26
CA HIS A 58 2.43 5.56 -6.90
C HIS A 58 2.35 5.66 -8.43
N GLU A 59 1.23 5.21 -9.02
CA GLU A 59 0.88 5.36 -10.45
C GLU A 59 0.21 6.71 -10.76
N HIS A 60 0.20 7.63 -9.78
CA HIS A 60 -0.17 9.02 -9.96
C HIS A 60 1.10 9.89 -9.93
N VAL A 61 1.16 10.94 -10.76
CA VAL A 61 2.19 11.98 -10.67
C VAL A 61 2.01 12.67 -9.32
N LYS A 62 2.76 12.21 -8.31
CA LYS A 62 2.47 12.36 -6.87
C LYS A 62 2.24 13.78 -6.34
N ASN A 63 2.50 14.83 -7.13
CA ASN A 63 2.26 16.21 -6.70
C ASN A 63 1.32 17.02 -7.61
N GLN A 64 0.78 16.43 -8.69
CA GLN A 64 -0.09 17.17 -9.64
C GLN A 64 -1.53 16.63 -9.69
N GLY A 65 -1.80 15.46 -9.09
CA GLY A 65 -3.14 14.88 -9.09
C GLY A 65 -3.53 14.19 -10.41
N THR A 66 -2.57 13.93 -11.30
CA THR A 66 -2.80 13.32 -12.62
C THR A 66 -2.32 11.86 -12.63
N CYS A 67 -3.16 10.93 -13.11
CA CYS A 67 -2.80 9.52 -13.30
C CYS A 67 -1.86 9.30 -14.50
N PHE A 68 -0.96 8.32 -14.42
CA PHE A 68 -0.13 7.88 -15.55
C PHE A 68 -0.85 6.91 -16.51
N VAL A 69 -2.02 6.38 -16.12
CA VAL A 69 -2.81 5.48 -16.95
C VAL A 69 -3.58 6.28 -18.02
N LEU A 70 -3.26 6.02 -19.30
CA LEU A 70 -4.02 6.54 -20.43
C LEU A 70 -5.52 6.20 -20.28
N HIS A 71 -6.39 7.19 -20.48
CA HIS A 71 -7.85 7.09 -20.34
C HIS A 71 -8.42 6.94 -18.91
N CYS A 72 -7.63 7.22 -17.85
CA CYS A 72 -8.18 7.28 -16.49
C CYS A 72 -9.15 8.48 -16.33
N PRO A 73 -10.42 8.29 -15.93
CA PRO A 73 -11.40 9.37 -15.73
C PRO A 73 -11.18 10.19 -14.43
N CYS A 74 -9.94 10.19 -13.93
CA CYS A 74 -9.54 10.46 -12.56
C CYS A 74 -9.06 11.91 -12.51
N THR A 75 -9.98 12.84 -12.25
CA THR A 75 -9.72 14.28 -12.46
C THR A 75 -9.24 15.02 -11.22
N LYS A 76 -9.45 14.47 -10.00
CA LYS A 76 -8.95 15.00 -8.73
C LYS A 76 -9.23 14.00 -7.60
N PHE A 77 -8.28 13.88 -6.68
CA PHE A 77 -8.48 13.13 -5.44
C PHE A 77 -9.50 13.87 -4.56
N VAL A 78 -10.49 13.15 -4.03
CA VAL A 78 -11.26 13.62 -2.87
C VAL A 78 -10.52 13.09 -1.65
N ILE A 79 -9.87 14.00 -0.90
CA ILE A 79 -9.04 13.68 0.28
C ILE A 79 -9.92 13.06 1.37
#